data_AF-A0A5N9GC11-F1
#
_entry.id   AF-A0A5N9GC11-F1
#
_cell.length_a   1.000
_cell.length_b   1.000
_cell.length_c   1.000
_cell.angle_alpha   90.00
_cell.angle_beta   90.00
_cell.angle_gamma   90.00
#
_symmetry.space_group_name_H-M   'P 1'
#
loop_
_entity.id
_entity.type
_entity.pdbx_description
1 polymer ?
#
loop_
_entity_poly.entity_id
_entity_poly.type
_entity_poly.pdbx_seq_one_letter_code
_entity_poly.pdbx_strand_id
1 'polypeptide(L)'
;GERGEAVLVALGPLTNLAVLIRERPIALEQAKQIVVMGGAVNTPGNVTPEAEFNFYCDPVAADIVLSSRLPITMVDLAACRQVKIGREQALGLKSATPLGRLMLDMLQGWFHRELSREEFEFCDPLAMAIALHPAIATATKVDLDVGIEKGELLGATSETGGPGEITLTQDVDSSRFFALFGRLFELR
;
A
#
# COMPACT_ATOMS: atom_id res chain seq x y z
N GLY A 1 9.82 -19.59 -20.48
CA GLY A 1 10.40 -18.39 -21.10
C GLY A 1 9.42 -17.24 -21.25
N GLU A 2 8.17 -17.38 -20.80
CA GLU A 2 7.23 -16.27 -20.68
C GLU A 2 7.28 -15.78 -19.23
N ARG A 3 7.35 -14.46 -19.01
CA ARG A 3 7.02 -13.90 -17.68
C ARG A 3 5.56 -14.28 -17.41
N GLY A 4 5.30 -14.86 -16.25
CA GLY A 4 3.94 -15.20 -15.83
C GLY A 4 3.06 -13.95 -15.74
N GLU A 5 1.76 -14.12 -15.93
CA GLU A 5 0.79 -13.02 -15.92
C GLU A 5 0.38 -12.58 -14.50
N ALA A 6 0.85 -13.30 -13.47
CA ALA A 6 0.44 -13.10 -12.10
C ALA A 6 0.95 -11.75 -11.54
N VAL A 7 0.02 -11.00 -10.95
CA VAL A 7 0.30 -9.81 -10.14
C VAL A 7 0.05 -10.19 -8.68
N LEU A 8 1.06 -10.03 -7.83
CA LEU A 8 0.93 -10.22 -6.39
C LEU A 8 0.65 -8.87 -5.75
N VAL A 9 -0.28 -8.84 -4.78
CA VAL A 9 -0.58 -7.64 -3.98
C VAL A 9 -0.39 -7.98 -2.51
N ALA A 10 0.60 -7.38 -1.88
CA ALA A 10 0.93 -7.54 -0.47
C ALA A 10 0.37 -6.35 0.33
N LEU A 11 -0.61 -6.63 1.18
CA LEU A 11 -1.37 -5.64 1.97
C LEU A 11 -1.08 -5.74 3.49
N GLY A 12 -0.06 -6.51 3.86
CA GLY A 12 0.30 -6.79 5.24
C GLY A 12 1.81 -6.97 5.38
N PRO A 13 2.29 -7.34 6.58
CA PRO A 13 3.71 -7.62 6.81
C PRO A 13 4.26 -8.62 5.80
N LEU A 14 5.48 -8.36 5.33
CA LEU A 14 6.07 -9.03 4.16
C LEU A 14 6.65 -10.42 4.45
N THR A 15 6.42 -10.95 5.66
CA THR A 15 6.98 -12.22 6.15
C THR A 15 6.81 -13.37 5.17
N ASN A 16 5.58 -13.58 4.66
CA ASN A 16 5.31 -14.67 3.72
C ASN A 16 6.10 -14.53 2.41
N LEU A 17 6.26 -13.30 1.93
CA LEU A 17 6.99 -13.03 0.70
C LEU A 17 8.49 -13.22 0.90
N ALA A 18 9.04 -12.75 2.01
CA ALA A 18 10.44 -12.96 2.38
C ALA A 18 10.78 -14.45 2.54
N VAL A 19 9.91 -15.21 3.20
CA VAL A 19 10.04 -16.67 3.31
C VAL A 19 10.05 -17.31 1.93
N LEU A 20 9.12 -16.94 1.05
CA LEU A 20 9.06 -17.48 -0.32
C LEU A 20 10.33 -17.16 -1.13
N ILE A 21 10.84 -15.93 -1.05
CA ILE A 21 12.09 -15.51 -1.70
C ILE A 21 13.26 -16.35 -1.22
N ARG A 22 13.35 -16.62 0.09
CA ARG A 22 14.45 -17.40 0.68
C ARG A 22 14.36 -18.89 0.36
N GLU A 23 13.18 -19.48 0.43
CA GLU A 23 12.98 -20.93 0.26
C GLU A 23 12.86 -21.34 -1.22
N ARG A 24 12.40 -20.43 -2.08
CA ARG A 24 12.15 -20.65 -3.50
C ARG A 24 12.52 -19.39 -4.33
N PRO A 25 13.82 -19.04 -4.45
CA PRO A 25 14.27 -17.81 -5.10
C PRO A 25 13.70 -17.57 -6.52
N ILE A 26 13.51 -18.66 -7.28
CA ILE A 26 13.00 -18.60 -8.66
C ILE A 26 11.47 -18.47 -8.76
N ALA A 27 10.72 -18.65 -7.65
CA ALA A 27 9.26 -18.73 -7.68
C ALA A 27 8.59 -17.43 -8.13
N LEU A 28 9.26 -16.29 -7.91
CA LEU A 28 8.74 -14.96 -8.22
C LEU A 28 9.41 -14.32 -9.43
N GLU A 29 10.37 -14.99 -10.07
CA GLU A 29 11.02 -14.49 -11.30
C GLU A 29 10.01 -14.29 -12.45
N GLN A 30 8.93 -15.07 -12.43
CA GLN A 30 7.84 -14.99 -13.39
C GLN A 30 6.72 -14.04 -12.96
N ALA A 31 6.76 -13.44 -11.76
CA ALA A 31 5.76 -12.46 -11.39
C ALA A 31 5.82 -11.27 -12.34
N LYS A 32 4.68 -10.88 -12.91
CA LYS A 32 4.59 -9.68 -13.76
C LYS A 32 4.92 -8.43 -12.95
N GLN A 33 4.42 -8.39 -11.72
CA GLN A 33 4.52 -7.26 -10.80
C GLN A 33 4.21 -7.74 -9.38
N ILE A 34 4.84 -7.10 -8.39
CA ILE A 34 4.51 -7.24 -6.98
C ILE A 34 4.16 -5.85 -6.45
N VAL A 35 2.90 -5.62 -6.10
CA VAL A 35 2.45 -4.37 -5.49
C VAL A 35 2.51 -4.52 -3.98
N VAL A 36 3.26 -3.67 -3.31
CA VAL A 36 3.45 -3.66 -1.86
C VAL A 36 2.80 -2.40 -1.30
N MET A 37 1.83 -2.57 -0.40
CA MET A 37 1.36 -1.49 0.45
C MET A 37 2.20 -1.46 1.72
N GLY A 38 2.96 -0.40 1.91
CA GLY A 38 3.73 -0.19 3.12
C GLY A 38 4.88 0.79 2.95
N GLY A 39 5.49 1.13 4.07
CA GLY A 39 6.59 2.10 4.14
C GLY A 39 6.11 3.55 4.21
N ALA A 40 7.04 4.43 4.57
CA ALA A 40 6.80 5.86 4.73
C ALA A 40 8.01 6.64 4.17
N VAL A 41 8.02 6.87 2.85
CA VAL A 41 9.18 7.50 2.19
C VAL A 41 9.01 9.01 2.19
N ASN A 42 9.93 9.73 2.83
CA ASN A 42 9.89 11.20 3.00
C ASN A 42 8.56 11.71 3.57
N THR A 43 7.91 10.90 4.41
CA THR A 43 6.60 11.18 4.95
C THR A 43 6.50 10.56 6.34
N PRO A 44 5.74 11.12 7.30
CA PRO A 44 5.66 10.55 8.64
C PRO A 44 5.11 9.13 8.64
N GLY A 45 5.60 8.28 9.53
CA GLY A 45 5.06 6.95 9.81
C GLY A 45 3.69 7.00 10.49
N ASN A 46 3.11 5.81 10.74
CA ASN A 46 1.84 5.64 11.46
C ASN A 46 1.94 4.77 12.73
N VAL A 47 3.08 4.10 12.94
CA VAL A 47 3.39 3.38 14.20
C VAL A 47 4.44 4.14 15.02
N THR A 48 5.52 4.56 14.36
CA THR A 48 6.50 5.51 14.90
C THR A 48 6.51 6.75 14.00
N PRO A 49 7.21 7.83 14.39
CA PRO A 49 7.37 8.98 13.49
C PRO A 49 7.95 8.63 12.11
N GLU A 50 8.71 7.55 12.00
CA GLU A 50 9.44 7.15 10.79
C GLU A 50 8.95 5.84 10.16
N ALA A 51 8.14 5.04 10.86
CA ALA A 51 7.77 3.69 10.42
C ALA A 51 6.27 3.52 10.17
N GLU A 52 5.97 2.90 9.03
CA GLU A 52 4.65 2.39 8.68
C GLU A 52 4.45 0.98 9.27
N PHE A 53 3.22 0.65 9.64
CA PHE A 53 2.82 -0.59 10.33
C PHE A 53 3.34 -1.88 9.69
N ASN A 54 3.10 -2.13 8.40
CA ASN A 54 3.51 -3.38 7.75
C ASN A 54 5.03 -3.57 7.79
N PHE A 55 5.78 -2.49 7.59
CA PHE A 55 7.24 -2.49 7.64
C PHE A 55 7.76 -2.58 9.08
N TYR A 56 7.11 -1.93 10.04
CA TYR A 56 7.44 -2.02 11.46
C TYR A 56 7.23 -3.43 12.03
N CYS A 57 6.17 -4.12 11.58
CA CYS A 57 5.84 -5.45 12.07
C CYS A 57 6.88 -6.52 11.72
N ASP A 58 7.49 -6.43 10.53
CA ASP A 58 8.59 -7.32 10.13
C ASP A 58 9.61 -6.58 9.24
N PRO A 59 10.50 -5.77 9.84
CA PRO A 59 11.46 -4.95 9.11
C PRO A 59 12.47 -5.79 8.33
N VAL A 60 12.83 -6.97 8.88
CA VAL A 60 13.76 -7.89 8.23
C VAL A 60 13.13 -8.49 6.97
N ALA A 61 11.85 -8.85 7.01
CA ALA A 61 11.16 -9.31 5.81
C ALA A 61 11.04 -8.20 4.77
N ALA A 62 10.76 -6.96 5.19
CA ALA A 62 10.70 -5.82 4.28
C ALA A 62 12.05 -5.57 3.59
N ASP A 63 13.15 -5.59 4.33
CA ASP A 63 14.51 -5.48 3.80
C ASP A 63 14.83 -6.57 2.76
N ILE A 64 14.52 -7.84 3.07
CA ILE A 64 14.71 -8.97 2.15
C ILE A 64 13.92 -8.77 0.85
N VAL A 65 12.66 -8.32 0.95
CA VAL A 65 11.79 -8.12 -0.21
C VAL A 65 12.29 -6.95 -1.05
N LEU A 66 12.62 -5.81 -0.46
CA LEU A 66 13.11 -4.65 -1.21
C LEU A 66 14.47 -4.92 -1.87
N SER A 67 15.33 -5.73 -1.23
CA SER A 67 16.62 -6.17 -1.77
C SER A 67 16.52 -7.25 -2.87
N SER A 68 15.33 -7.78 -3.16
CA SER A 68 15.16 -8.97 -4.01
C SER A 68 15.33 -8.74 -5.52
N ARG A 69 15.39 -7.47 -5.97
CA ARG A 69 15.37 -7.06 -7.40
C ARG A 69 14.15 -7.55 -8.19
N LEU A 70 13.09 -7.95 -7.50
CA LEU A 70 11.80 -8.28 -8.11
C LEU A 70 11.10 -7.01 -8.63
N PRO A 71 10.15 -7.12 -9.57
CA PRO A 71 9.43 -5.97 -10.13
C PRO A 71 8.43 -5.39 -9.12
N ILE A 72 8.94 -4.68 -8.11
CA ILE A 72 8.17 -4.13 -6.99
C ILE A 72 7.61 -2.77 -7.36
N THR A 73 6.32 -2.58 -7.08
CA THR A 73 5.65 -1.28 -7.03
C THR A 73 5.23 -1.01 -5.59
N MET A 74 5.76 0.05 -4.99
CA MET A 74 5.48 0.41 -3.61
C MET A 74 4.41 1.50 -3.54
N VAL A 75 3.41 1.29 -2.68
CA VAL A 75 2.33 2.20 -2.34
C VAL A 75 2.49 2.54 -0.88
N ASP A 76 3.20 3.62 -0.62
CA ASP A 76 3.58 4.06 0.73
C ASP A 76 2.52 5.00 1.33
N LEU A 77 2.75 5.47 2.55
CA LEU A 77 1.82 6.38 3.21
C LEU A 77 1.65 7.72 2.47
N ALA A 78 2.65 8.21 1.74
CA ALA A 78 2.51 9.44 0.96
C ALA A 78 1.49 9.27 -0.17
N ALA A 79 1.50 8.11 -0.84
CA ALA A 79 0.47 7.76 -1.82
C ALA A 79 -0.91 7.59 -1.17
N CYS A 80 -0.99 6.87 -0.04
CA CYS A 80 -2.26 6.66 0.68
C CYS A 80 -2.96 7.97 1.07
N ARG A 81 -2.20 8.95 1.56
CA ARG A 81 -2.71 10.24 2.05
C ARG A 81 -3.41 11.06 0.97
N GLN A 82 -3.15 10.78 -0.30
CA GLN A 82 -3.82 11.43 -1.43
C GLN A 82 -5.23 10.88 -1.65
N VAL A 83 -5.55 9.69 -1.16
CA VAL A 83 -6.86 9.03 -1.28
C VAL A 83 -7.47 8.78 0.10
N LYS A 84 -8.08 9.84 0.62
CA LYS A 84 -8.71 9.84 1.93
C LYS A 84 -10.12 10.42 1.90
N ILE A 85 -10.93 10.05 2.88
CA ILE A 85 -12.28 10.57 3.08
C ILE A 85 -12.43 11.12 4.49
N GLY A 86 -13.07 12.28 4.61
CA GLY A 86 -13.41 12.86 5.90
C GLY A 86 -14.61 12.17 6.56
N ARG A 87 -14.67 12.22 7.89
CA ARG A 87 -15.72 11.61 8.71
C ARG A 87 -17.14 11.98 8.25
N GLU A 88 -17.42 13.27 8.09
CA GLU A 88 -18.74 13.75 7.70
C GLU A 88 -19.16 13.15 6.35
N GLN A 89 -18.26 13.19 5.37
CA GLN A 89 -18.50 12.63 4.04
C GLN A 89 -18.75 11.12 4.12
N ALA A 90 -17.91 10.38 4.85
CA ALA A 90 -18.03 8.93 4.99
C ALA A 90 -19.35 8.50 5.64
N LEU A 91 -19.79 9.21 6.69
CA LEU A 91 -21.06 8.96 7.38
C LEU A 91 -22.28 9.36 6.53
N GLY A 92 -22.11 10.27 5.57
CA GLY A 92 -23.15 10.68 4.63
C GLY A 92 -23.38 9.72 3.47
N LEU A 93 -22.38 8.90 3.12
CA LEU A 93 -22.45 7.97 1.98
C LEU A 93 -23.55 6.93 2.14
N LYS A 94 -24.20 6.60 1.02
CA LYS A 94 -25.26 5.57 0.96
C LYS A 94 -25.04 4.64 -0.22
N SER A 95 -25.50 3.39 -0.08
CA SER A 95 -25.56 2.43 -1.19
C SER A 95 -26.82 1.58 -1.10
N ALA A 96 -27.40 1.29 -2.27
CA ALA A 96 -28.57 0.43 -2.39
C ALA A 96 -28.20 -1.05 -2.57
N THR A 97 -26.93 -1.39 -2.78
CA THR A 97 -26.49 -2.77 -3.02
C THR A 97 -26.04 -3.45 -1.72
N PRO A 98 -26.15 -4.79 -1.61
CA PRO A 98 -25.62 -5.52 -0.46
C PRO A 98 -24.12 -5.32 -0.24
N LEU A 99 -23.34 -5.31 -1.33
CA LEU A 99 -21.89 -5.11 -1.27
C LEU A 99 -21.53 -3.70 -0.82
N GLY A 100 -22.19 -2.67 -1.36
CA GLY A 100 -21.96 -1.30 -0.95
C GLY A 100 -22.38 -1.04 0.50
N ARG A 101 -23.49 -1.63 0.97
CA ARG A 101 -23.87 -1.58 2.39
C ARG A 101 -22.82 -2.21 3.30
N LEU A 102 -22.31 -3.39 2.96
CA LEU A 102 -21.25 -4.03 3.73
C LEU A 102 -19.98 -3.17 3.82
N MET A 103 -19.57 -2.56 2.70
CA MET A 103 -18.43 -1.64 2.69
C MET A 103 -18.70 -0.42 3.58
N LEU A 104 -19.89 0.18 3.50
CA LEU A 104 -20.28 1.31 4.35
C LEU A 104 -20.34 0.92 5.83
N ASP A 105 -20.83 -0.27 6.17
CA ASP A 105 -20.82 -0.77 7.55
C ASP A 105 -19.39 -0.86 8.10
N MET A 106 -18.43 -1.30 7.28
CA MET A 106 -17.01 -1.33 7.66
C MET A 106 -16.43 0.08 7.82
N LEU A 107 -16.64 0.96 6.83
CA LEU A 107 -16.08 2.32 6.82
C LEU A 107 -16.68 3.19 7.92
N GLN A 108 -18.01 3.26 7.99
CA GLN A 108 -18.72 4.05 9.00
C GLN A 108 -18.52 3.45 10.40
N GLY A 109 -18.50 2.12 10.50
CA GLY A 109 -18.15 1.41 11.73
C GLY A 109 -16.75 1.77 12.24
N TRP A 110 -15.77 1.94 11.35
CA TRP A 110 -14.42 2.38 11.72
C TRP A 110 -14.40 3.78 12.37
N PHE A 111 -15.24 4.70 11.89
CA PHE A 111 -15.42 6.03 12.51
C PHE A 111 -16.26 5.98 13.79
N HIS A 112 -17.27 5.11 13.88
CA HIS A 112 -18.10 4.99 15.08
C HIS A 112 -17.35 4.40 16.28
N ARG A 113 -16.34 3.56 16.03
CA ARG A 113 -15.52 2.95 17.10
C ARG A 113 -14.64 3.96 17.85
N GLU A 114 -14.25 5.06 17.20
CA GLU A 114 -13.38 6.07 17.80
C GLU A 114 -13.73 7.45 17.26
N LEU A 115 -14.22 8.31 18.17
CA LEU A 115 -14.74 9.64 17.81
C LEU A 115 -13.65 10.63 17.40
N SER A 116 -12.40 10.40 17.80
CA SER A 116 -11.24 11.24 17.43
C SER A 116 -10.75 11.01 15.99
N ARG A 117 -11.29 10.01 15.29
CA ARG A 117 -10.96 9.75 13.88
C ARG A 117 -11.71 10.74 12.98
N GLU A 118 -10.94 11.54 12.27
CA GLU A 118 -11.47 12.55 11.33
C GLU A 118 -11.32 12.16 9.87
N GLU A 119 -10.33 11.34 9.52
CA GLU A 119 -10.07 10.92 8.14
C GLU A 119 -9.78 9.42 8.07
N PHE A 120 -10.13 8.79 6.95
CA PHE A 120 -9.77 7.41 6.63
C PHE A 120 -8.99 7.39 5.32
N GLU A 121 -7.81 6.79 5.32
CA GLU A 121 -6.92 6.63 4.17
C GLU A 121 -7.17 5.25 3.52
N PHE A 122 -7.44 5.21 2.22
CA PHE A 122 -7.73 3.97 1.50
C PHE A 122 -6.45 3.28 1.01
N CYS A 123 -5.50 3.00 1.89
CA CYS A 123 -4.21 2.38 1.56
C CYS A 123 -4.34 1.07 0.76
N ASP A 124 -4.98 0.06 1.34
CA ASP A 124 -5.09 -1.25 0.69
C ASP A 124 -5.93 -1.20 -0.60
N PRO A 125 -7.07 -0.48 -0.63
CA PRO A 125 -7.82 -0.29 -1.87
C PRO A 125 -7.01 0.46 -2.94
N LEU A 126 -6.14 1.41 -2.58
CA LEU A 126 -5.25 2.07 -3.53
C LEU A 126 -4.25 1.09 -4.14
N ALA A 127 -3.62 0.26 -3.32
CA ALA A 127 -2.70 -0.76 -3.82
C ALA A 127 -3.39 -1.73 -4.79
N MET A 128 -4.61 -2.16 -4.48
CA MET A 128 -5.42 -2.95 -5.40
C MET A 128 -5.77 -2.18 -6.70
N ALA A 129 -6.16 -0.90 -6.58
CA ALA A 129 -6.49 -0.08 -7.74
C ALA A 129 -5.28 0.13 -8.66
N ILE A 130 -4.07 0.31 -8.12
CA ILE A 130 -2.82 0.41 -8.89
C ILE A 130 -2.48 -0.93 -9.55
N ALA A 131 -2.68 -2.06 -8.87
CA ALA A 131 -2.46 -3.39 -9.46
C ALA A 131 -3.36 -3.63 -10.70
N LEU A 132 -4.62 -3.19 -10.64
CA LEU A 132 -5.59 -3.34 -11.73
C LEU A 132 -5.48 -2.26 -12.81
N HIS A 133 -5.16 -1.04 -12.40
CA HIS A 133 -5.12 0.15 -13.25
C HIS A 133 -3.89 1.00 -12.95
N PRO A 134 -2.67 0.60 -13.36
CA PRO A 134 -1.44 1.31 -13.01
C PRO A 134 -1.43 2.79 -13.39
N ALA A 135 -2.15 3.17 -14.46
CA ALA A 135 -2.30 4.55 -14.92
C ALA A 135 -3.15 5.46 -14.00
N ILE A 136 -3.58 4.97 -12.84
CA ILE A 136 -4.19 5.80 -11.79
C ILE A 136 -3.15 6.67 -11.08
N ALA A 137 -1.87 6.30 -11.13
CA ALA A 137 -0.82 7.06 -10.49
C ALA A 137 0.40 7.20 -11.38
N THR A 138 1.16 8.27 -11.17
CA THR A 138 2.54 8.38 -11.64
C THR A 138 3.46 7.61 -10.69
N ALA A 139 4.66 7.28 -11.15
CA ALA A 139 5.65 6.60 -10.33
C ALA A 139 7.06 6.96 -10.77
N THR A 140 8.00 6.82 -9.84
CA THR A 140 9.44 7.01 -10.10
C THR A 140 10.22 5.78 -9.64
N LYS A 141 11.44 5.63 -10.18
CA LYS A 141 12.36 4.56 -9.79
C LYS A 141 13.25 5.05 -8.65
N VAL A 142 13.25 4.33 -7.53
CA VAL A 142 14.02 4.64 -6.33
C VAL A 142 14.67 3.38 -5.78
N ASP A 143 15.71 3.59 -4.99
CA ASP A 143 16.34 2.56 -4.18
C ASP A 143 16.07 2.90 -2.72
N LEU A 144 15.68 1.89 -1.93
CA LEU A 144 15.15 2.08 -0.58
C LEU A 144 15.85 1.13 0.39
N ASP A 145 16.25 1.67 1.53
CA ASP A 145 16.70 0.90 2.69
C ASP A 145 15.58 0.80 3.73
N VAL A 146 15.61 -0.28 4.52
CA VAL A 146 14.75 -0.48 5.69
C VAL A 146 15.60 -0.52 6.96
N GLY A 147 15.23 0.26 7.97
CA GLY A 147 15.86 0.19 9.28
C GLY A 147 15.55 -1.14 9.99
N ILE A 148 16.52 -2.05 10.09
CA ILE A 148 16.33 -3.39 10.68
C ILE A 148 16.85 -3.50 12.13
N GLU A 149 17.66 -2.52 12.56
CA GLU A 149 18.23 -2.48 13.89
C GLU A 149 17.20 -1.99 14.91
N LYS A 150 17.24 -2.54 16.12
CA LYS A 150 16.35 -2.09 17.20
C LYS A 150 16.66 -0.64 17.55
N GLY A 151 15.64 0.20 17.51
CA GLY A 151 15.76 1.62 17.83
C GLY A 151 14.63 2.44 17.22
N GLU A 152 14.82 3.75 17.19
CA GLU A 152 13.83 4.71 16.68
C GLU A 152 13.55 4.53 15.18
N LEU A 153 14.54 4.03 14.43
CA LEU A 153 14.48 3.82 12.99
C LEU A 153 14.01 2.41 12.60
N LEU A 154 13.59 1.57 13.55
CA LEU A 154 13.11 0.23 13.25
C LEU A 154 11.87 0.31 12.34
N GLY A 155 11.94 -0.29 11.15
CA GLY A 155 10.91 -0.26 10.12
C GLY A 155 10.85 1.04 9.29
N ALA A 156 11.74 2.01 9.53
CA ALA A 156 11.81 3.23 8.74
C ALA A 156 12.24 2.92 7.31
N THR A 157 11.68 3.63 6.33
CA THR A 157 11.99 3.44 4.90
C THR A 157 12.61 4.70 4.33
N SER A 158 13.83 4.62 3.81
CA SER A 158 14.58 5.81 3.34
C SER A 158 15.20 5.59 1.97
N GLU A 159 15.21 6.63 1.14
CA GLU A 159 15.91 6.61 -0.14
C GLU A 159 17.43 6.58 0.04
N THR A 160 18.12 5.73 -0.71
CA THR A 160 19.59 5.59 -0.66
C THR A 160 20.31 6.42 -1.72
N GLY A 161 19.56 6.98 -2.69
CA GLY A 161 20.10 7.81 -3.77
C GLY A 161 20.80 7.05 -4.91
N GLY A 162 20.75 5.71 -4.92
CA GLY A 162 21.27 4.87 -6.01
C GLY A 162 20.30 4.73 -7.20
N PRO A 163 20.76 4.19 -8.36
CA PRO A 163 19.87 3.79 -9.44
C PRO A 163 19.02 2.61 -8.95
N GLY A 164 17.79 2.90 -8.54
CA GLY A 164 16.94 1.90 -7.93
C GLY A 164 15.96 1.22 -8.86
N GLU A 165 15.54 0.02 -8.46
CA GLU A 165 14.63 -0.82 -9.24
C GLU A 165 13.21 -0.82 -8.68
N ILE A 166 12.97 -0.21 -7.51
CA ILE A 166 11.64 -0.11 -6.90
C ILE A 166 10.86 1.00 -7.59
N THR A 167 9.65 0.68 -8.06
CA THR A 167 8.72 1.67 -8.58
C THR A 167 7.93 2.27 -7.42
N LEU A 168 8.30 3.45 -6.94
CA LEU A 168 7.58 4.16 -5.88
C LEU A 168 6.44 4.99 -6.47
N THR A 169 5.23 4.77 -5.99
CA THR A 169 4.04 5.53 -6.37
C THR A 169 4.19 7.00 -5.99
N GLN A 170 3.82 7.92 -6.89
CA GLN A 170 3.91 9.37 -6.70
C GLN A 170 2.50 9.97 -6.71
N ASP A 171 2.17 10.78 -7.71
CA ASP A 171 0.89 11.49 -7.79
C ASP A 171 -0.25 10.52 -8.14
N VAL A 172 -1.27 10.48 -7.30
CA VAL A 172 -2.47 9.64 -7.49
C VAL A 172 -3.60 10.49 -8.05
N ASP A 173 -4.24 10.02 -9.12
CA ASP A 173 -5.52 10.57 -9.61
C ASP A 173 -6.65 10.13 -8.67
N SER A 174 -6.79 10.84 -7.55
CA SER A 174 -7.80 10.54 -6.52
C SER A 174 -9.23 10.62 -7.07
N SER A 175 -9.48 11.49 -8.04
CA SER A 175 -10.80 11.60 -8.67
C SER A 175 -11.14 10.32 -9.42
N ARG A 176 -10.19 9.78 -10.19
CA ARG A 176 -10.35 8.51 -10.88
C ARG A 176 -10.44 7.34 -9.91
N PHE A 177 -9.67 7.35 -8.82
CA PHE A 177 -9.79 6.37 -7.74
C PHE A 177 -11.21 6.33 -7.17
N PHE A 178 -11.73 7.47 -6.70
CA PHE A 178 -13.07 7.53 -6.11
C PHE A 178 -14.18 7.27 -7.13
N ALA A 179 -13.97 7.58 -8.42
CA ALA A 179 -14.90 7.18 -9.48
C ALA A 179 -14.96 5.65 -9.68
N LEU A 180 -13.82 4.96 -9.63
CA LEU A 180 -13.77 3.50 -9.69
C LEU A 180 -14.40 2.87 -8.44
N PHE A 181 -14.01 3.36 -7.26
CA PHE A 181 -14.50 2.88 -5.97
C PHE A 181 -16.02 3.11 -5.83
N GLY A 182 -16.49 4.31 -6.17
CA GLY A 182 -17.91 4.66 -6.16
C GLY A 182 -18.75 3.82 -7.12
N ARG A 183 -18.24 3.50 -8.32
CA ARG A 183 -18.91 2.59 -9.25
C ARG A 183 -18.98 1.16 -8.72
N LEU A 184 -17.90 0.64 -8.13
CA LEU A 184 -17.84 -0.72 -7.60
C LEU A 184 -18.88 -0.94 -6.49
N PHE A 185 -19.07 0.05 -5.62
CA PHE A 185 -19.98 -0.03 -4.48
C PHE A 185 -21.33 0.68 -4.67
N GLU A 186 -21.57 1.26 -5.85
CA GLU A 186 -22.75 2.07 -6.19
C GLU A 186 -23.07 3.14 -5.14
N LEU A 187 -22.05 3.95 -4.81
CA LEU A 187 -22.14 4.98 -3.79
C LEU A 187 -22.91 6.21 -4.29
N ARG A 188 -23.74 6.77 -3.40
CA ARG A 188 -24.53 7.99 -3.60
C ARG A 188 -24.42 8.91 -2.40
#